data_AF-A0A0V1CEL4-F1
#
_entry.id   AF-A0A0V1CEL4-F1
#
_cell.length_a   1.000
_cell.length_b   1.000
_cell.length_c   1.000
_cell.angle_alpha   90.00
_cell.angle_beta   90.00
_cell.angle_gamma   90.00
#
_symmetry.space_group_name_H-M   'P 1'
#
loop_
_entity.id
_entity.type
_entity.pdbx_description
1 polymer ?
#
loop_
_entity_poly.entity_id
_entity_poly.type
_entity_poly.pdbx_seq_one_letter_code
_entity_poly.pdbx_strand_id
1 'polypeptide(L)'
;MSLMYALGIANDINPPVGSCIMFDLYKNSHTDRFYVEIQFKNDTQKPPISLILPKCMLRLCPLEKVYKIFQKISFDHVSERNEFCLK
;
A
#
# COMPACT_ATOMS: atom_id res chain seq x y z
N MET A 1 -6.69 8.25 -5.17
CA MET A 1 -5.99 7.32 -6.08
C MET A 1 -4.47 7.43 -6.05
N SER A 2 -3.88 8.61 -5.84
CA SER A 2 -2.42 8.81 -5.85
C SER A 2 -1.62 7.76 -5.06
N LEU A 3 -2.05 7.46 -3.82
CA LEU A 3 -1.38 6.45 -2.99
C LEU A 3 -1.38 5.05 -3.59
N MET A 4 -2.51 4.58 -4.13
CA MET A 4 -2.62 3.25 -4.73
C MET A 4 -1.81 3.13 -6.00
N TYR A 5 -1.73 4.19 -6.82
CA TYR A 5 -0.85 4.22 -7.99
C TYR A 5 0.62 4.22 -7.62
N ALA A 6 1.02 5.04 -6.64
CA ALA A 6 2.40 5.06 -6.15
C ALA A 6 2.84 3.67 -5.64
N LEU A 7 1.94 2.94 -4.98
CA LEU A 7 2.18 1.58 -4.51
C LEU A 7 2.05 0.50 -5.59
N GLY A 8 1.59 0.84 -6.80
CA GLY A 8 1.40 -0.12 -7.90
C GLY A 8 0.25 -1.12 -7.66
N ILE A 9 -0.77 -0.72 -6.91
CA ILE A 9 -1.94 -1.57 -6.53
C ILE A 9 -3.28 -0.95 -6.97
N ALA A 10 -3.26 0.09 -7.78
CA ALA A 10 -4.46 0.69 -8.36
C ALA A 10 -5.07 -0.22 -9.44
N ASN A 11 -6.38 -0.08 -9.66
CA ASN A 11 -7.15 -0.86 -10.64
C ASN A 11 -7.84 0.02 -11.70
N ASP A 12 -7.39 1.27 -11.87
CA ASP A 12 -7.93 2.27 -12.80
C ASP A 12 -9.43 2.63 -12.63
N ILE A 13 -10.03 2.22 -11.51
CA ILE A 13 -11.40 2.58 -11.15
C ILE A 13 -11.36 3.63 -10.05
N ASN A 14 -12.08 4.73 -10.25
CA ASN A 14 -12.19 5.77 -9.23
C ASN A 14 -12.80 5.17 -7.93
N PRO A 15 -12.16 5.40 -6.76
CA PRO A 15 -12.65 4.87 -5.50
C PRO A 15 -14.07 5.39 -5.22
N PRO A 16 -15.03 4.52 -4.91
CA PRO A 16 -16.36 4.94 -4.51
C PRO A 16 -16.34 5.84 -3.26
N VAL A 17 -17.39 6.63 -3.06
CA VAL A 17 -17.53 7.46 -1.86
C VAL A 17 -17.54 6.58 -0.61
N GLY A 18 -16.76 6.99 0.41
CA GLY A 18 -16.61 6.22 1.64
C GLY A 18 -15.71 5.00 1.52
N SER A 19 -15.02 4.83 0.39
CA SER A 19 -13.98 3.81 0.28
C SER A 19 -12.79 4.11 1.20
N CYS A 20 -12.14 3.05 1.67
CA CYS A 20 -11.03 3.15 2.63
C CYS A 20 -9.91 2.17 2.24
N ILE A 21 -8.67 2.65 2.23
CA ILE A 21 -7.48 1.83 2.19
C ILE A 21 -6.93 1.70 3.61
N MET A 22 -6.76 0.47 4.07
CA MET A 22 -6.36 0.14 5.44
C MET A 22 -4.97 -0.48 5.43
N PHE A 23 -4.16 -0.11 6.41
CA PHE A 23 -2.80 -0.63 6.62
C PHE A 23 -2.72 -1.22 8.02
N ASP A 24 -2.70 -2.54 8.10
CA ASP A 24 -2.68 -3.25 9.37
C ASP A 24 -1.27 -3.80 9.63
N LEU A 25 -0.69 -3.43 10.77
CA LEU A 25 0.61 -3.91 11.22
C LEU A 25 0.42 -5.10 12.17
N TYR A 26 0.94 -6.25 11.76
CA TYR A 26 0.95 -7.48 12.55
C TYR A 26 2.34 -7.77 13.10
N LYS A 27 2.39 -8.32 14.31
CA LYS A 27 3.61 -8.83 14.93
C LYS A 27 3.47 -10.34 15.11
N ASN A 28 4.45 -11.10 14.61
CA ASN A 28 4.51 -12.53 14.83
C ASN A 28 5.16 -12.80 16.20
N SER A 29 4.39 -13.37 17.13
CA SER A 29 4.83 -13.64 18.51
C SER A 29 5.98 -14.65 18.62
N HIS A 30 6.15 -15.53 17.65
CA HIS A 30 7.19 -16.57 17.67
C HIS A 30 8.52 -16.11 17.08
N THR A 31 8.49 -15.20 16.11
CA THR A 31 9.70 -14.72 15.40
C THR A 31 10.06 -13.28 15.72
N ASP A 32 9.20 -12.57 16.45
CA ASP A 32 9.24 -11.14 16.72
C ASP A 32 9.24 -10.24 15.46
N ARG A 33 8.95 -10.83 14.29
CA ARG A 33 8.94 -10.13 13.00
C ARG A 33 7.62 -9.42 12.74
N PHE A 34 7.70 -8.30 12.01
CA PHE A 34 6.55 -7.49 11.64
C PHE A 34 6.13 -7.69 10.19
N TYR A 35 4.82 -7.64 9.97
CA TYR A 35 4.20 -7.81 8.66
C TYR A 35 3.10 -6.78 8.48
N VAL A 36 2.95 -6.27 7.28
CA VAL A 36 1.87 -5.35 6.92
C VAL A 36 0.90 -6.06 6.01
N GLU A 37 -0.39 -5.89 6.28
CA GLU A 37 -1.43 -6.15 5.32
C GLU A 37 -2.03 -4.84 4.82
N ILE A 38 -2.29 -4.77 3.52
CA ILE A 38 -3.06 -3.68 2.93
C ILE A 38 -4.41 -4.22 2.46
N GLN A 39 -5.48 -3.54 2.82
CA GLN A 39 -6.84 -3.88 2.41
C GLN A 39 -7.55 -2.67 1.81
N PHE A 40 -8.50 -2.92 0.91
CA PHE A 40 -9.33 -1.89 0.30
C PHE A 40 -10.81 -2.22 0.46
N LYS A 41 -11.51 -1.40 1.23
CA LYS A 41 -12.95 -1.45 1.42
C LYS A 41 -13.60 -0.50 0.43
N ASN A 42 -14.13 -1.03 -0.66
CA ASN A 42 -14.80 -0.25 -1.72
C ASN A 42 -16.30 -0.49 -1.81
N ASP A 43 -16.83 -1.47 -1.09
CA ASP A 43 -18.23 -1.86 -1.08
C ASP A 43 -18.64 -2.13 0.38
N THR A 44 -19.64 -1.39 0.88
CA THR A 44 -20.11 -1.51 2.26
C THR A 44 -20.71 -2.87 2.56
N GLN A 45 -21.24 -3.57 1.55
CA GLN A 45 -21.91 -4.87 1.66
C GLN A 45 -20.94 -6.06 1.58
N LYS A 46 -19.68 -5.83 1.18
CA LYS A 46 -18.66 -6.89 1.01
C LYS A 46 -17.48 -6.71 1.98
N PRO A 47 -16.78 -7.77 2.39
CA PRO A 47 -15.56 -7.62 3.17
C PRO A 47 -14.48 -6.82 2.39
N PRO A 48 -13.52 -6.17 3.09
CA PRO A 48 -12.38 -5.53 2.46
C PRO A 48 -11.57 -6.51 1.59
N ILE A 49 -11.07 -6.01 0.45
CA ILE A 49 -10.26 -6.78 -0.48
C ILE A 49 -8.79 -6.67 -0.07
N SER A 50 -8.09 -7.80 0.16
CA SER A 50 -6.65 -7.77 0.41
C SER A 50 -5.88 -7.40 -0.86
N LEU A 51 -4.99 -6.41 -0.76
CA LEU A 51 -4.12 -5.95 -1.84
C LEU A 51 -2.70 -6.48 -1.62
N ILE A 52 -2.12 -7.08 -2.66
CA ILE A 52 -0.76 -7.60 -2.62
C ILE A 52 0.18 -6.56 -3.21
N LEU A 53 1.12 -6.08 -2.38
CA LEU A 53 2.14 -5.15 -2.84
C LEU A 53 3.06 -5.81 -3.89
N PRO A 54 3.49 -5.06 -4.92
CA PRO A 54 4.50 -5.53 -5.86
C PRO A 54 5.75 -6.00 -5.11
N LYS A 55 6.32 -7.16 -5.51
CA LYS A 55 7.48 -7.81 -4.86
C LYS A 55 7.20 -8.50 -3.52
N CYS A 56 5.95 -8.47 -3.05
CA CYS A 56 5.45 -9.36 -2.01
C CYS A 56 4.69 -10.51 -2.71
N MET A 57 4.88 -11.76 -2.26
CA MET A 57 4.19 -12.93 -2.83
C MET A 57 2.91 -13.31 -2.07
N LEU A 58 2.74 -12.74 -0.88
CA LEU A 58 1.67 -13.06 0.07
C LEU A 58 1.00 -11.78 0.55
N ARG A 59 -0.23 -11.94 1.07
CA ARG A 59 -1.05 -10.89 1.70
C ARG A 59 -0.30 -10.16 2.84
N LEU A 60 0.40 -10.90 3.69
CA LEU A 60 1.24 -10.36 4.76
C LEU A 60 2.64 -10.08 4.20
N CYS A 61 2.96 -8.81 3.93
CA CYS A 61 4.28 -8.44 3.45
C CYS A 61 5.22 -8.09 4.63
N PRO A 62 6.45 -8.65 4.67
CA PRO A 62 7.43 -8.27 5.69
C PRO A 62 7.67 -6.76 5.72
N LEU A 63 7.68 -6.17 6.91
CA LEU A 63 7.76 -4.72 7.10
C LEU A 63 9.00 -4.11 6.41
N GLU A 64 10.13 -4.81 6.40
CA GLU A 64 11.37 -4.34 5.76
C GLU A 64 11.22 -4.22 4.24
N LYS A 65 10.41 -5.08 3.62
CA LYS A 65 10.11 -4.97 2.18
C LYS A 65 9.18 -3.79 1.91
N VAL A 66 8.22 -3.56 2.79
CA VAL A 66 7.30 -2.41 2.71
C VAL A 66 8.10 -1.11 2.77
N TYR A 67 9.01 -0.97 3.74
CA TYR A 67 9.90 0.20 3.82
C TYR A 67 10.68 0.45 2.53
N LYS A 68 11.26 -0.61 1.93
CA LYS A 68 11.99 -0.48 0.65
C LYS A 68 11.10 -0.05 -0.52
N ILE A 69 9.81 -0.35 -0.50
CA ILE A 69 8.86 0.13 -1.51
C ILE A 69 8.56 1.60 -1.24
N PHE A 70 8.22 1.94 0.00
CA PHE A 70 7.88 3.31 0.40
C PHE A 70 9.02 4.28 0.14
N GLN A 71 10.27 3.92 0.48
CA GLN A 71 11.46 4.73 0.22
C GLN A 71 11.66 5.10 -1.26
N LYS A 72 11.13 4.31 -2.20
CA LYS A 72 11.25 4.59 -3.64
C LYS A 72 10.21 5.57 -4.16
N ILE A 73 9.15 5.80 -3.39
CA ILE A 73 7.99 6.60 -3.78
C ILE A 73 7.72 7.75 -2.83
N SER A 74 8.43 7.80 -1.70
CA SER A 74 8.47 8.92 -0.76
C SER A 74 9.53 9.91 -1.19
N PHE A 75 9.16 11.18 -1.24
CA PHE A 75 10.05 12.30 -1.53
C PHE A 75 10.04 13.23 -0.33
N ASP A 76 11.23 13.69 0.08
CA ASP A 76 11.35 14.62 1.21
C ASP A 76 10.92 16.03 0.80
N HIS A 77 11.05 16.34 -0.50
CA HIS A 77 10.69 17.63 -1.06
C HIS A 77 9.71 17.52 -2.24
N VAL A 78 8.84 18.53 -2.35
CA VAL A 78 7.85 18.64 -3.43
C VAL A 78 8.52 18.81 -4.81
N SER A 79 9.65 19.50 -4.87
CA SER A 79 10.43 19.70 -6.09
C SER A 79 10.91 18.38 -6.69
N GLU A 80 11.45 17.49 -5.85
CA GLU A 80 11.93 16.16 -6.25
C GLU A 80 10.80 15.30 -6.81
N ARG A 81 9.66 15.28 -6.11
CA ARG A 81 8.45 14.58 -6.58
C ARG A 81 8.02 15.09 -7.94
N ASN A 82 7.97 16.42 -8.13
CA ASN A 82 7.53 17.01 -9.38
C ASN A 82 8.50 16.66 -10.53
N GLU A 83 9.82 16.69 -10.30
CA GLU A 83 10.79 16.27 -11.33
C GLU A 83 10.64 14.79 -11.69
N PHE A 84 10.42 13.93 -10.70
CA PHE A 84 10.20 12.50 -10.92
C PHE A 84 8.92 12.21 -11.72
N CYS A 85 7.83 12.93 -11.46
CA CYS A 85 6.55 12.74 -12.14
C CYS A 85 6.44 13.43 -13.52
N LEU A 86 7.38 14.31 -13.88
CA LEU A 86 7.40 15.02 -15.16
C LEU A 86 8.25 14.32 -16.24
N LYS A 87 9.00 13.28 -15.86
CA LYS A 87 9.74 12.38 -16.78
C LYS A 87 8.86 11.23 -17.22
#